data_AF-A0A7S4R6U4-F1
#
_entry.id   AF-A0A7S4R6U4-F1
#
_cell.length_a   1.000
_cell.length_b   1.000
_cell.length_c   1.000
_cell.angle_alpha   90.00
_cell.angle_beta   90.00
_cell.angle_gamma   90.00
#
_symmetry.space_group_name_H-M   'P 1'
#
loop_
_entity.id
_entity.type
_entity.pdbx_description
1 polymer ?
#
loop_
_entity_poly.entity_id
_entity_poly.type
_entity_poly.pdbx_seq_one_letter_code
_entity_poly.pdbx_strand_id
1 'polypeptide(L)'
;QLITTTPEFNSNNLAYKTGKKRVPTTPAPAAPVPYKAIVVLALNGGLDSFNVLTPHKSCPLYKSYAKERDDVKLEPDEMLMIDASSSENQPCTSFGVHHKIPIFKEIYEEGLGIFLQTHWPL
;
A
#
# COMPACT_ATOMS: atom_id res chain seq x y z
N GLN A 1 9.19 1.12 -5.37
CA GLN A 1 7.79 1.62 -5.50
C GLN A 1 6.96 0.91 -4.44
N LEU A 2 6.15 1.65 -3.67
CA LEU A 2 5.22 1.08 -2.67
C LEU A 2 3.79 1.26 -3.17
N ILE A 3 3.04 0.17 -3.17
CA ILE A 3 1.61 0.17 -3.45
C ILE A 3 0.93 -0.30 -2.18
N THR A 4 0.08 0.54 -1.60
CA THR A 4 -0.85 0.13 -0.54
C THR A 4 -2.20 -0.18 -1.19
N THR A 5 -2.75 -1.35 -0.91
CA THR A 5 -4.07 -1.73 -1.43
C THR A 5 -4.96 -2.17 -0.28
N THR A 6 -6.17 -1.63 -0.24
CA THR A 6 -7.25 -2.12 0.63
C THR A 6 -8.12 -3.07 -0.20
N PRO A 7 -8.52 -4.25 0.31
CA PRO A 7 -9.30 -5.20 -0.47
C PRO A 7 -10.68 -4.63 -0.76
N GLU A 8 -11.11 -4.69 -2.03
CA GLU A 8 -12.47 -5.02 -2.50
C GLU A 8 -12.61 -4.76 -4.02
N PHE A 9 -12.25 -5.73 -4.87
CA PHE A 9 -12.40 -5.64 -6.32
C PHE A 9 -13.44 -6.64 -6.87
N ASN A 10 -14.35 -6.15 -7.72
CA ASN A 10 -15.25 -6.99 -8.50
C ASN A 10 -15.63 -6.23 -9.80
N SER A 11 -15.16 -6.69 -10.97
CA SER A 11 -15.67 -6.23 -12.27
C SER A 11 -15.50 -7.31 -13.33
N ASN A 12 -16.61 -7.79 -13.90
CA ASN A 12 -16.64 -8.91 -14.85
C ASN A 12 -17.00 -8.53 -16.31
N ASN A 13 -16.89 -7.26 -16.74
CA ASN A 13 -17.31 -6.90 -18.10
C ASN A 13 -16.22 -6.22 -18.95
N LEU A 14 -15.99 -6.80 -20.13
CA LEU A 14 -15.21 -6.24 -21.22
C LEU A 14 -16.03 -5.15 -21.93
N ALA A 15 -15.44 -3.97 -22.10
CA ALA A 15 -16.09 -2.86 -22.81
C ALA A 15 -15.74 -2.87 -24.30
N TYR A 16 -16.74 -3.00 -25.17
CA TYR A 16 -16.60 -2.94 -26.63
C TYR A 16 -17.09 -1.60 -27.17
N LYS A 17 -16.31 -0.97 -28.07
CA LYS A 17 -16.70 0.29 -28.74
C LYS A 17 -17.73 -0.01 -29.83
N THR A 18 -18.96 0.49 -29.70
CA THR A 18 -20.08 0.23 -30.63
C THR A 18 -20.32 1.34 -31.66
N GLY A 19 -19.61 2.47 -31.59
CA GLY A 19 -19.72 3.59 -32.56
C GLY A 19 -21.05 4.35 -32.54
N LYS A 20 -22.03 3.92 -31.73
CA LYS A 20 -23.35 4.56 -31.61
C LYS A 20 -23.30 5.73 -30.63
N LYS A 21 -24.07 6.79 -30.92
CA LYS A 21 -24.25 7.92 -29.98
C LYS A 21 -24.85 7.39 -28.68
N ARG A 22 -24.18 7.66 -27.55
CA ARG A 22 -24.66 7.27 -26.22
C ARG A 22 -26.02 7.94 -26.00
N VAL A 23 -27.06 7.14 -25.75
CA VAL A 23 -28.34 7.69 -25.28
C VAL A 23 -28.07 8.30 -23.90
N PRO A 24 -28.44 9.57 -23.64
CA PRO A 24 -28.27 10.15 -22.32
C PRO A 24 -29.03 9.30 -21.31
N THR A 25 -28.29 8.72 -20.36
CA THR A 25 -28.88 8.00 -19.25
C THR A 25 -29.60 9.01 -18.39
N THR A 26 -30.93 8.93 -18.30
CA THR A 26 -31.69 9.64 -17.26
C THR A 26 -31.07 9.24 -15.91
N PRO A 27 -30.65 10.18 -15.05
CA PRO A 27 -30.10 9.82 -13.76
C PRO A 27 -31.11 8.93 -13.05
N ALA A 28 -30.74 7.66 -12.83
CA ALA A 28 -31.55 6.81 -11.99
C ALA A 28 -31.61 7.47 -10.60
N PRO A 29 -32.75 7.42 -9.89
CA PRO A 29 -32.77 7.73 -8.47
C PRO A 29 -31.63 6.98 -7.80
N ALA A 30 -30.89 7.64 -6.91
CA ALA A 30 -29.84 6.97 -6.15
C ALA A 30 -30.46 5.72 -5.52
N ALA A 31 -30.09 4.55 -6.02
CA ALA A 31 -30.48 3.31 -5.38
C ALA A 31 -29.93 3.37 -3.95
N PRO A 32 -30.66 2.90 -2.92
CA PRO A 32 -30.18 2.83 -1.54
C PRO A 32 -29.10 1.73 -1.37
N VAL A 33 -28.32 1.50 -2.42
CA VAL A 33 -27.19 0.58 -2.43
C VAL A 33 -25.96 1.31 -1.89
N PRO A 34 -25.13 0.63 -1.08
CA PRO A 34 -23.89 1.19 -0.59
C PRO A 34 -23.03 1.70 -1.76
N TYR A 35 -22.55 2.94 -1.64
CA TYR A 35 -21.64 3.55 -2.62
C TYR A 35 -20.25 2.92 -2.50
N LYS A 36 -19.69 2.48 -3.63
CA LYS A 36 -18.35 1.88 -3.71
C LYS A 36 -17.40 2.84 -4.42
N ALA A 37 -16.43 3.40 -3.68
CA ALA A 37 -15.35 4.20 -4.23
C ALA A 37 -13.99 3.55 -3.99
N ILE A 38 -13.17 3.52 -5.03
CA ILE A 38 -11.75 3.14 -4.94
C ILE A 38 -10.95 4.44 -4.97
N VAL A 39 -10.20 4.72 -3.91
CA VAL A 39 -9.35 5.91 -3.84
C VAL A 39 -7.91 5.48 -4.14
N VAL A 40 -7.34 5.97 -5.24
CA VAL A 40 -5.94 5.71 -5.61
C VAL A 40 -5.13 6.98 -5.37
N LEU A 41 -4.25 6.96 -4.36
CA LEU A 41 -3.30 8.06 -4.10
C LEU A 41 -1.96 7.74 -4.77
N ALA A 42 -1.68 8.40 -5.88
CA ALA A 42 -0.39 8.33 -6.54
C ALA A 42 0.51 9.51 -6.09
N LEU A 43 1.34 9.28 -5.07
CA LEU A 43 2.25 10.29 -4.52
C LEU A 43 3.63 10.22 -5.20
N ASN A 44 3.63 10.39 -6.52
CA ASN A 44 4.86 10.30 -7.32
C ASN A 44 5.83 11.43 -6.96
N GLY A 45 6.99 11.09 -6.41
CA GLY A 45 8.03 12.04 -5.99
C GLY A 45 7.71 12.84 -4.71
N GLY A 46 6.48 12.78 -4.19
CA GLY A 46 6.08 13.47 -2.95
C GLY A 46 6.15 12.59 -1.69
N LEU A 47 6.22 11.27 -1.86
CA LEU A 47 6.32 10.31 -0.77
C LEU A 47 7.51 9.38 -1.00
N ASP A 48 8.44 9.35 -0.05
CA ASP A 48 9.49 8.35 -0.04
C ASP A 48 8.95 7.03 0.52
N SER A 49 8.67 6.09 -0.38
CA SER A 49 8.14 4.79 -0.02
C SER A 49 9.01 3.98 0.95
N PHE A 50 10.35 4.11 0.90
CA PHE A 50 11.21 3.40 1.86
C PHE A 50 11.51 4.23 3.11
N ASN A 51 10.84 5.37 3.26
CA ASN A 51 10.67 6.06 4.54
C ASN A 51 9.22 5.92 5.06
N VAL A 52 8.40 5.06 4.45
CA VAL A 52 7.06 4.70 4.97
C VAL A 52 7.07 3.30 5.52
N LEU A 53 7.63 2.36 4.77
CA LEU A 53 7.76 0.96 5.16
C LEU A 53 9.22 0.51 4.97
N THR A 54 9.79 -0.07 6.02
CA THR A 54 11.21 -0.47 6.10
C THR A 54 11.37 -1.84 6.75
N PRO A 55 12.48 -2.55 6.50
CA PRO A 55 12.85 -3.70 7.33
C PRO A 55 13.02 -3.24 8.80
N HIS A 56 12.44 -3.97 9.75
CA HIS A 56 12.70 -3.67 11.17
C HIS A 56 14.13 -4.08 11.55
N LYS A 57 14.68 -3.51 12.64
CA LYS A 57 16.03 -3.83 13.14
C LYS A 57 16.29 -5.32 13.42
N SER A 58 15.23 -6.10 13.64
CA SER A 58 15.28 -7.56 13.81
C SER A 58 15.52 -8.31 12.50
N CYS A 59 15.30 -7.67 11.35
CA CYS A 59 15.54 -8.26 10.04
C CYS A 59 16.99 -8.01 9.57
N PRO A 60 17.69 -9.04 9.03
CA PRO A 60 19.03 -8.88 8.45
C PRO A 60 19.14 -7.79 7.37
N LEU A 61 18.05 -7.55 6.61
CA LEU A 61 18.02 -6.53 5.56
C LEU A 61 18.08 -5.09 6.07
N TYR A 62 17.85 -4.85 7.37
CA TYR A 62 17.94 -3.52 7.94
C TYR A 62 19.35 -2.92 7.79
N LYS A 63 20.40 -3.73 7.86
CA LYS A 63 21.79 -3.26 7.68
C LYS A 63 22.02 -2.71 6.27
N SER A 64 21.55 -3.43 5.25
CA SER A 64 21.63 -2.97 3.86
C SER A 64 20.79 -1.72 3.65
N TYR A 65 19.57 -1.68 4.19
CA TYR A 65 18.72 -0.48 4.18
C TYR A 65 19.43 0.73 4.81
N ALA A 66 19.95 0.57 6.02
CA ALA A 66 20.63 1.63 6.76
C ALA A 66 21.88 2.13 6.03
N LYS A 67 22.62 1.24 5.37
CA LYS A 67 23.80 1.60 4.57
C LYS A 67 23.44 2.40 3.32
N GLU A 68 22.39 2.00 2.59
CA GLU A 68 21.98 2.69 1.36
C GLU A 68 21.26 4.02 1.65
N ARG A 69 20.67 4.16 2.85
CA ARG A 69 19.90 5.34 3.27
C ARG A 69 20.67 6.34 4.11
N ASP A 70 21.72 5.89 4.80
CA ASP A 70 22.62 6.71 5.60
C ASP A 70 21.89 7.68 6.55
N ASP A 71 21.92 8.99 6.28
CA ASP A 71 21.30 10.04 7.10
C ASP A 71 19.77 10.10 7.00
N VAL A 72 19.16 9.52 5.95
CA VAL A 72 17.71 9.54 5.73
C VAL A 72 17.04 8.20 6.09
N LYS A 73 17.76 7.33 6.81
CA LYS A 73 17.20 6.09 7.33
C LYS A 73 16.24 6.38 8.48
N LEU A 74 15.21 5.54 8.61
CA LEU A 74 14.44 5.48 9.84
C LEU A 74 15.29 4.89 10.96
N GLU A 75 15.29 5.56 12.11
CA GLU A 75 15.86 5.00 13.34
C GLU A 75 14.85 4.08 14.03
N PRO A 76 15.29 3.10 14.84
CA PRO A 76 14.40 2.11 15.43
C PRO A 76 13.29 2.68 16.32
N ASP A 77 13.50 3.83 16.94
CA ASP A 77 12.50 4.55 17.75
C ASP A 77 11.50 5.34 16.89
N GLU A 78 11.82 5.56 15.61
CA GLU A 78 10.94 6.20 14.65
C GLU A 78 10.05 5.20 13.88
N MET A 79 10.16 3.92 14.20
CA MET A 79 9.44 2.83 13.56
C MET A 79 8.39 2.21 14.48
N LEU A 80 7.19 2.03 13.95
CA LEU A 80 6.15 1.19 14.51
C LEU A 80 6.27 -0.21 13.90
N MET A 81 6.57 -1.21 14.72
CA MET A 81 6.73 -2.58 14.23
C MET A 81 5.40 -3.15 13.74
N ILE A 82 5.41 -3.81 12.58
CA ILE A 82 4.32 -4.67 12.09
C ILE A 82 4.84 -6.10 11.93
N ASP A 83 3.97 -7.07 12.21
CA ASP A 83 4.26 -8.50 12.04
C ASP A 83 3.80 -8.98 10.66
N ALA A 84 4.74 -9.47 9.86
CA ALA A 84 4.51 -10.06 8.54
C ALA A 84 4.80 -11.57 8.53
N SER A 85 4.82 -12.23 9.68
CA SER A 85 5.05 -13.67 9.83
C SER A 85 4.08 -14.55 9.03
N SER A 86 2.90 -14.02 8.68
CA SER A 86 1.89 -14.68 7.85
C SER A 86 2.26 -14.77 6.36
N SER A 87 3.30 -14.05 5.91
CA SER A 87 3.70 -14.03 4.50
C SER A 87 4.81 -15.03 4.22
N GLU A 88 4.47 -16.11 3.52
CA GLU A 88 5.46 -17.10 3.06
C GLU A 88 6.40 -16.49 2.01
N ASN A 89 7.69 -16.84 2.07
CA ASN A 89 8.76 -16.38 1.15
C ASN A 89 9.16 -14.90 1.22
N GLN A 90 8.79 -14.16 2.28
CA GLN A 90 9.36 -12.83 2.52
C GLN A 90 10.71 -12.92 3.27
N PRO A 91 11.69 -12.05 2.96
CA PRO A 91 13.01 -12.08 3.60
C PRO A 91 13.01 -11.54 5.05
N CYS A 92 11.95 -10.85 5.45
CA CYS A 92 11.75 -10.34 6.80
C CYS A 92 10.37 -10.78 7.31
N THR A 93 10.29 -11.18 8.56
CA THR A 93 9.00 -11.40 9.27
C THR A 93 8.52 -10.16 10.01
N SER A 94 9.37 -9.14 10.14
CA SER A 94 9.08 -7.92 10.89
C SER A 94 9.52 -6.71 10.09
N PHE A 95 8.61 -5.74 9.96
CA PHE A 95 8.82 -4.49 9.25
C PHE A 95 8.52 -3.30 10.18
N GLY A 96 9.05 -2.13 9.85
CA GLY A 96 8.78 -0.87 10.52
C GLY A 96 7.95 0.05 9.62
N VAL A 97 6.89 0.63 10.18
CA VAL A 97 6.11 1.71 9.58
C VAL A 97 6.52 3.02 10.23
N HIS A 98 6.61 4.10 9.46
CA HIS A 98 6.98 5.42 9.99
C HIS A 98 6.00 5.90 11.10
N HIS A 99 6.52 6.27 12.27
CA HIS A 99 5.72 6.64 13.45
C HIS A 99 4.74 7.80 13.26
N LYS A 100 5.09 8.80 12.44
CA LYS A 100 4.18 9.92 12.07
C LYS A 100 2.98 9.53 11.20
N ILE A 101 2.89 8.29 10.73
CA ILE A 101 1.77 7.79 9.93
C ILE A 101 1.21 6.50 10.55
N PRO A 102 0.73 6.56 11.82
CA PRO A 102 0.31 5.37 12.55
C PRO A 102 -0.89 4.66 11.91
N ILE A 103 -1.73 5.42 11.20
CA ILE A 103 -2.91 4.91 10.48
C ILE A 103 -2.58 3.75 9.52
N PHE A 104 -1.37 3.73 8.94
CA PHE A 104 -0.94 2.66 8.05
C PHE A 104 -0.66 1.35 8.78
N LYS A 105 -0.20 1.42 10.03
CA LYS A 105 -0.10 0.25 10.89
C LYS A 105 -1.49 -0.24 11.29
N GLU A 106 -2.37 0.65 11.71
CA GLU A 106 -3.75 0.32 12.11
C GLU A 106 -4.49 -0.43 10.98
N ILE A 107 -4.48 0.13 9.77
CA ILE A 107 -5.10 -0.48 8.59
C ILE A 107 -4.53 -1.88 8.29
N TYR A 108 -3.23 -2.07 8.47
CA TYR A 108 -2.59 -3.36 8.25
C TYR A 108 -2.97 -4.38 9.35
N GLU A 109 -2.95 -3.96 10.62
CA GLU A 109 -3.30 -4.81 11.76
C GLU A 109 -4.79 -5.20 11.78
N GLU A 110 -5.66 -4.32 11.27
CA GLU A 110 -7.08 -4.61 11.06
C GLU A 110 -7.34 -5.55 9.87
N GLY A 111 -6.31 -5.90 9.08
CA GLY A 111 -6.44 -6.72 7.89
C GLY A 111 -7.16 -6.01 6.73
N LEU A 112 -7.33 -4.69 6.84
CA LEU A 112 -7.99 -3.85 5.85
C LEU A 112 -7.03 -3.30 4.79
N GLY A 113 -5.74 -3.52 4.93
CA GLY A 113 -4.76 -3.12 3.93
C GLY A 113 -3.57 -4.06 3.82
N ILE A 114 -2.98 -4.05 2.64
CA ILE A 114 -1.79 -4.82 2.30
C ILE A 114 -0.71 -3.83 1.84
N PHE A 115 0.54 -4.14 2.14
CA PHE A 115 1.69 -3.46 1.57
C PHE A 115 2.33 -4.31 0.47
N LEU A 116 2.64 -3.66 -0.65
CA LEU A 116 3.42 -4.24 -1.73
C LEU A 116 4.63 -3.33 -1.96
N GLN A 117 5.81 -3.80 -1.56
CA GLN A 117 7.06 -3.08 -1.79
C GLN A 117 7.98 -3.92 -2.66
N THR A 118 8.40 -3.34 -3.78
CA THR A 118 9.37 -3.99 -4.65
C THR A 118 10.78 -3.79 -4.10
N HIS A 119 11.50 -4.88 -3.91
CA HIS A 119 12.96 -4.85 -3.79
C HIS A 119 13.55 -4.82 -5.21
N TRP A 120 14.48 -3.91 -5.46
CA TRP A 120 15.20 -3.85 -6.73
C TRP A 120 16.30 -4.90 -6.73
N PRO A 121 16.34 -5.86 -7.69
CA PRO A 121 17.48 -6.72 -7.85
C PRO A 121 18.60 -5.90 -8.51
N LEU A 122 19.71 -5.72 -7.81
CA LEU A 122 21.01 -5.56 -8.47
C LEU A 122 21.64 -6.94 -8.63
#